data_AF-A0A1G6AL33-F1
#
_entry.id   AF-A0A1G6AL33-F1
#
_cell.length_a   1.000
_cell.length_b   1.000
_cell.length_c   1.000
_cell.angle_alpha   90.00
_cell.angle_beta   90.00
_cell.angle_gamma   90.00
#
_symmetry.space_group_name_H-M   'P 1'
#
loop_
_entity.id
_entity.type
_entity.pdbx_description
1 polymer ?
#
loop_
_entity_poly.entity_id
_entity_poly.type
_entity_poly.pdbx_seq_one_letter_code
_entity_poly.pdbx_strand_id
1 'polypeptide(L)'
;MKRELGIARCGLACCLCSENVKCSGCNSGECPDKEWCVNRKCSVEKGIGYCYECGEDCRKGLLGKVKPYAFTLFIKRYGEEALLDCLERNESAGVVYHREGIVGDYDGFEDAEELIEFILKGKK
;
A
#
# COMPACT_ATOMS: atom_id res chain seq x y z
N MET A 1 13.48 -1.13 -4.32
CA MET A 1 12.48 -1.52 -3.31
C MET A 1 13.18 -2.00 -2.03
N LYS A 2 12.67 -1.62 -0.86
CA LYS A 2 13.08 -2.09 0.48
C LYS A 2 12.08 -3.13 0.97
N ARG A 3 12.22 -4.38 0.54
CA ARG A 3 11.21 -5.44 0.74
C ARG A 3 10.90 -5.68 2.22
N GLU A 4 11.87 -5.48 3.11
CA GLU A 4 11.74 -5.57 4.56
C GLU A 4 10.72 -4.58 5.17
N LEU A 5 10.42 -3.47 4.49
CA LEU A 5 9.39 -2.52 4.93
C LEU A 5 7.97 -2.95 4.54
N GLY A 6 7.84 -3.89 3.60
CA GLY A 6 6.59 -4.52 3.18
C GLY A 6 5.45 -3.54 2.87
N ILE A 7 4.23 -3.97 3.21
CA ILE A 7 3.00 -3.18 3.07
C ILE A 7 2.60 -2.58 4.43
N ALA A 8 2.21 -1.31 4.42
CA ALA A 8 1.66 -0.64 5.58
C ALA A 8 0.31 -1.25 5.98
N ARG A 9 -0.05 -1.12 7.26
CA ARG A 9 -1.36 -1.46 7.82
C ARG A 9 -2.55 -0.95 6.98
N CYS A 10 -2.40 0.20 6.33
CA CYS A 10 -3.42 0.84 5.49
C CYS A 10 -3.42 0.41 4.01
N GLY A 11 -2.54 -0.51 3.60
CA GLY A 11 -2.42 -0.99 2.22
C GLY A 11 -1.40 -0.24 1.35
N LEU A 12 -0.70 0.78 1.86
CA LEU A 12 0.34 1.47 1.09
C LEU A 12 1.64 0.65 1.02
N ALA A 13 2.35 0.71 -0.11
CA ALA A 13 3.65 0.04 -0.25
C ALA A 13 4.78 0.85 0.42
N CYS A 14 5.07 0.56 1.69
CA CYS A 14 6.22 1.15 2.38
C CYS A 14 7.55 0.75 1.72
N CYS A 15 7.60 -0.45 1.13
CA CYS A 15 8.76 -0.96 0.41
C CYS A 15 9.18 -0.11 -0.80
N LEU A 16 8.30 0.72 -1.37
CA LEU A 16 8.61 1.62 -2.49
C LEU A 16 8.75 3.09 -2.10
N CYS A 17 8.59 3.43 -0.82
CA CYS A 17 8.63 4.83 -0.37
C CYS A 17 10.08 5.36 -0.32
N SER A 18 10.38 6.38 -1.12
CA SER A 18 11.65 7.12 -1.14
C SER A 18 11.66 8.34 -0.23
N GLU A 19 10.49 8.86 0.15
CA GLU A 19 10.36 10.20 0.76
C GLU A 19 10.90 10.31 2.18
N ASN A 20 10.98 9.20 2.91
CA ASN A 20 11.50 9.20 4.27
C ASN A 20 12.51 8.07 4.48
N VAL A 21 13.78 8.39 4.22
CA VAL A 21 14.91 7.46 4.41
C VAL A 21 15.07 6.95 5.84
N LYS A 22 14.51 7.64 6.84
CA LYS A 22 14.50 7.25 8.26
C LYS A 22 13.23 6.52 8.69
N CYS A 23 12.27 6.31 7.79
CA CYS A 23 11.02 5.65 8.14
C CYS A 23 11.25 4.15 8.38
N SER A 24 11.05 3.71 9.62
CA SER A 24 11.09 2.30 10.03
C SER A 24 9.84 1.50 9.64
N GLY A 25 8.91 2.09 8.87
CA GLY A 25 7.64 1.48 8.47
C GLY A 25 6.50 1.64 9.49
N CYS A 26 5.26 1.42 9.05
CA CYS A 26 4.06 1.64 9.88
C CYS A 26 4.01 0.74 11.13
N ASN A 27 4.60 -0.45 11.04
CA ASN A 27 4.60 -1.45 12.10
C ASN A 27 5.65 -1.19 13.19
N SER A 28 6.60 -0.27 13.00
CA SER A 28 7.57 0.09 14.05
C SER A 28 6.92 0.76 15.26
N GLY A 29 5.73 1.35 15.08
CA GLY A 29 5.09 2.18 16.11
C GLY A 29 5.70 3.58 16.27
N GLU A 30 6.65 3.94 15.40
CA GLU A 30 7.36 5.24 15.41
C GLU A 30 6.77 6.24 14.42
N CYS A 31 5.70 5.87 13.70
CA CYS A 31 5.02 6.78 12.79
C CYS A 31 4.52 8.02 13.56
N PRO A 32 4.92 9.26 13.17
CA PRO A 32 4.49 10.48 13.86
C PRO A 32 2.97 10.64 13.94
N ASP A 33 2.26 10.21 12.89
CA ASP A 33 0.81 10.35 12.77
C ASP A 33 0.02 9.18 13.38
N LYS A 34 0.69 8.28 14.13
CA LYS A 34 0.07 7.04 14.64
C LYS A 34 -1.18 7.28 15.47
N GLU A 35 -1.23 8.37 16.24
CA GLU A 35 -2.36 8.71 17.11
C GLU A 35 -3.60 9.14 16.31
N TRP A 36 -3.41 9.67 15.11
CA TRP A 36 -4.49 10.19 14.25
C TRP A 36 -4.84 9.24 13.10
N CYS A 37 -4.06 8.17 12.92
CA CYS A 37 -4.26 7.22 11.84
C CYS A 37 -5.51 6.35 12.06
N VAL A 38 -6.59 6.65 11.31
CA VAL A 38 -7.87 5.93 11.35
C VAL A 38 -7.69 4.42 11.15
N ASN A 39 -6.91 4.01 10.13
CA ASN A 39 -6.69 2.61 9.83
C ASN A 39 -5.93 1.90 10.97
N ARG A 40 -5.01 2.59 11.64
CA ARG A 40 -4.27 2.04 12.79
C ARG A 40 -5.20 1.78 13.95
N LYS A 41 -5.92 2.81 14.40
CA LYS A 41 -6.86 2.70 15.51
C LYS A 41 -7.86 1.57 15.27
N CYS A 42 -8.50 1.56 14.10
CA CYS A 42 -9.53 0.57 13.77
C CYS A 42 -9.00 -0.87 13.72
N SER A 43 -7.83 -1.12 13.15
CA SER A 43 -7.29 -2.49 13.07
C SER A 43 -6.76 -2.98 14.42
N VAL A 44 -6.21 -2.10 15.26
CA VAL A 44 -5.85 -2.44 16.65
C VAL A 44 -7.10 -2.80 17.46
N GLU A 45 -8.17 -2.01 17.37
CA GLU A 45 -9.46 -2.31 18.02
C GLU A 45 -10.05 -3.65 17.56
N LYS A 46 -9.84 -4.02 16.29
CA LYS A 46 -10.27 -5.30 15.71
C LYS A 46 -9.30 -6.46 15.96
N GLY A 47 -8.14 -6.22 16.58
CA GLY A 47 -7.11 -7.25 16.81
C GLY A 47 -6.43 -7.78 15.55
N ILE A 48 -6.42 -7.00 14.46
CA ILE A 48 -5.78 -7.38 13.18
C ILE A 48 -4.53 -6.53 12.91
N GLY A 49 -3.57 -7.08 12.19
CA GLY A 49 -2.33 -6.44 11.80
C GLY A 49 -2.51 -5.45 10.64
N TYR A 50 -3.37 -5.79 9.69
CA TYR A 50 -3.51 -5.05 8.43
C TYR A 50 -4.96 -4.92 7.97
N CYS A 51 -5.26 -3.87 7.21
CA CYS A 51 -6.59 -3.68 6.64
C CYS A 51 -6.99 -4.80 5.66
N TYR A 52 -6.04 -5.45 4.99
CA TYR A 52 -6.33 -6.55 4.08
C TYR A 52 -6.79 -7.83 4.82
N GLU A 53 -6.52 -7.95 6.13
CA GLU A 53 -7.03 -9.07 6.95
C GLU A 53 -8.49 -8.85 7.38
N CYS A 54 -9.03 -7.64 7.19
CA CYS A 54 -10.42 -7.34 7.53
C CYS A 54 -11.37 -7.95 6.49
N GLY A 55 -12.36 -8.73 6.92
CA GLY A 55 -13.37 -9.33 6.03
C GLY A 55 -14.41 -8.37 5.44
N GLU A 56 -14.33 -7.07 5.74
CA GLU A 56 -15.25 -6.05 5.24
C GLU A 56 -14.77 -5.45 3.91
N ASP A 57 -15.72 -5.00 3.09
CA ASP A 57 -15.47 -4.04 2.02
C ASP A 57 -15.33 -2.62 2.61
N CYS A 58 -14.12 -2.31 3.07
CA CYS A 58 -13.86 -1.14 3.90
C CYS A 58 -13.23 0.01 3.10
N ARG A 59 -13.83 1.20 3.20
CA ARG A 59 -13.32 2.46 2.62
C ARG A 59 -12.87 3.48 3.68
N LYS A 60 -12.64 3.06 4.93
CA LYS A 60 -12.26 3.96 6.04
C LYS A 60 -10.83 4.48 5.89
N GLY A 61 -10.64 5.74 6.26
CA GLY A 61 -9.32 6.38 6.32
C GLY A 61 -8.64 6.40 4.95
N LEU A 62 -7.41 5.90 4.89
CA LEU A 62 -6.64 5.85 3.64
C LEU A 62 -7.30 4.98 2.57
N LEU A 63 -8.08 3.96 2.93
CA LEU A 63 -8.83 3.13 1.97
C LEU A 63 -9.91 3.91 1.21
N GLY A 64 -10.18 5.17 1.57
CA GLY A 64 -10.98 6.06 0.73
C GLY A 64 -10.32 6.37 -0.62
N LYS A 65 -8.98 6.28 -0.70
CA LYS A 65 -8.19 6.51 -1.93
C LYS A 65 -7.99 5.22 -2.72
N VAL A 66 -7.94 5.32 -4.04
CA VAL A 66 -7.82 4.18 -4.97
C VAL A 66 -6.54 3.37 -4.70
N LYS A 67 -5.37 4.01 -4.62
CA LYS A 67 -4.07 3.33 -4.44
C LYS A 67 -4.02 2.35 -3.25
N PRO A 68 -4.19 2.77 -1.99
CA PRO A 68 -4.17 1.85 -0.85
C PRO A 68 -5.33 0.83 -0.87
N TYR A 69 -6.48 1.19 -1.44
CA TYR A 69 -7.62 0.29 -1.56
C TYR A 69 -7.36 -0.84 -2.57
N ALA A 70 -6.85 -0.50 -3.75
CA ALA A 70 -6.48 -1.47 -4.79
C ALA A 70 -5.39 -2.43 -4.29
N PHE A 71 -4.38 -1.94 -3.57
CA PHE A 71 -3.34 -2.80 -2.99
C PHE A 71 -3.94 -3.73 -1.93
N THR A 72 -4.86 -3.24 -1.10
CA THR A 72 -5.59 -4.06 -0.12
C THR A 72 -6.41 -5.16 -0.80
N LEU A 73 -7.14 -4.84 -1.87
CA LEU A 73 -7.90 -5.80 -2.66
C LEU A 73 -6.98 -6.81 -3.36
N PHE A 74 -5.85 -6.36 -3.90
CA PHE A 74 -4.85 -7.22 -4.52
C PHE A 74 -4.37 -8.28 -3.53
N ILE A 75 -3.95 -7.87 -2.33
CA ILE A 75 -3.45 -8.77 -1.29
C ILE A 75 -4.52 -9.79 -0.89
N LYS A 76 -5.78 -9.36 -0.75
CA LYS A 76 -6.90 -10.27 -0.45
C LYS A 76 -7.09 -11.34 -1.52
N ARG A 77 -6.78 -11.05 -2.78
CA ARG A 77 -7.00 -11.97 -3.93
C ARG A 77 -5.79 -12.84 -4.23
N TYR A 78 -4.59 -12.28 -4.14
CA TYR A 78 -3.36 -12.88 -4.65
C TYR A 78 -2.28 -13.09 -3.57
N GLY A 79 -2.45 -12.51 -2.38
CA GLY A 79 -1.48 -12.55 -1.29
C GLY A 79 -0.48 -11.40 -1.30
N GLU A 80 0.16 -11.15 -0.15
CA GLU A 80 1.13 -10.07 0.02
C GLU A 80 2.41 -10.32 -0.79
N GLU A 81 2.94 -11.54 -0.77
CA GLU A 81 4.15 -11.88 -1.55
C GLU A 81 3.96 -11.64 -3.05
N ALA A 82 2.79 -11.98 -3.61
CA ALA A 82 2.50 -11.72 -5.02
C ALA A 82 2.45 -10.21 -5.34
N LEU A 83 1.95 -9.38 -4.41
CA LEU A 83 1.99 -7.93 -4.57
C LEU A 83 3.46 -7.45 -4.57
N LEU A 84 4.25 -7.89 -3.61
CA LEU A 84 5.67 -7.51 -3.49
C LEU A 84 6.46 -7.91 -4.74
N ASP A 85 6.25 -9.10 -5.28
CA ASP A 85 6.87 -9.57 -6.52
C ASP A 85 6.47 -8.71 -7.73
N CYS A 86 5.19 -8.33 -7.81
CA CYS A 86 4.73 -7.42 -8.86
C CYS A 86 5.36 -6.04 -8.72
N LEU A 87 5.38 -5.47 -7.51
CA LEU A 87 5.94 -4.15 -7.25
C LEU A 87 7.44 -4.09 -7.57
N GLU A 88 8.21 -5.11 -7.19
CA GLU A 88 9.64 -5.22 -7.48
C GLU A 88 9.93 -5.36 -8.98
N ARG A 89 9.15 -6.21 -9.67
CA ARG A 89 9.21 -6.33 -11.13
C ARG A 89 8.86 -5.01 -11.83
N ASN A 90 7.84 -4.31 -11.36
CA ASN A 90 7.36 -3.05 -11.93
C ASN A 90 8.39 -1.94 -11.73
N GLU A 91 8.99 -1.85 -10.54
CA GLU A 91 10.08 -0.90 -10.26
C GLU A 91 11.26 -1.15 -11.21
N SER A 92 11.63 -2.42 -11.43
CA SER A 92 12.67 -2.82 -12.40
C SER A 92 12.32 -2.45 -13.85
N ALA A 93 11.03 -2.37 -14.19
CA ALA A 93 10.52 -1.93 -15.47
C ALA A 93 10.35 -0.39 -15.59
N GLY A 94 10.75 0.37 -14.56
CA GLY A 94 10.68 1.83 -14.55
C GLY A 94 9.34 2.42 -14.13
N VAL A 95 8.48 1.61 -13.48
CA VAL A 95 7.28 2.12 -12.79
C VAL A 95 7.70 2.79 -11.49
N VAL A 96 7.31 4.04 -11.31
CA VAL A 96 7.77 4.91 -10.23
C VAL A 96 6.67 5.14 -9.21
N TYR A 97 6.94 4.87 -7.93
CA TYR A 97 5.95 5.05 -6.85
C TYR A 97 5.76 6.51 -6.43
N HIS A 98 6.82 7.32 -6.51
CA HIS A 98 6.84 8.76 -6.23
C HIS A 98 7.66 9.49 -7.30
N ARG A 99 6.98 10.27 -8.14
CA ARG A 99 7.56 11.05 -9.25
C ARG A 99 7.62 12.54 -8.92
N GLU A 100 6.51 13.07 -8.41
CA GLU A 100 6.39 14.47 -8.01
C GLU A 100 5.73 14.53 -6.62
N GLY A 101 6.55 14.77 -5.59
CA GLY A 101 6.14 14.56 -4.21
C GLY A 101 5.66 13.13 -3.98
N ILE A 102 4.48 12.96 -3.39
CA ILE A 102 3.92 11.63 -3.08
C ILE A 102 3.15 10.97 -4.23
N VAL A 103 3.09 11.61 -5.40
CA VAL A 103 2.33 11.15 -6.57
C VAL A 103 3.26 10.41 -7.51
N GLY A 104 2.87 9.22 -7.97
CA GLY A 104 3.59 8.43 -8.96
C GLY A 104 2.67 7.70 -9.94
N ASP A 105 3.24 6.68 -10.59
CA ASP A 105 2.58 5.94 -11.66
C ASP A 105 1.39 5.10 -11.18
N TYR A 106 1.22 4.91 -9.86
CA TYR A 106 0.09 4.20 -9.24
C TYR A 106 -1.06 5.11 -8.80
N ASP A 107 -0.96 6.44 -9.01
CA ASP A 107 -1.94 7.42 -8.51
C ASP A 107 -2.90 7.95 -9.59
N GLY A 108 -2.69 7.60 -10.87
CA GLY A 108 -3.49 8.08 -12.01
C GLY A 108 -4.78 7.29 -12.29
N PHE A 109 -5.27 6.49 -11.34
CA PHE A 109 -6.39 5.57 -11.53
C PHE A 109 -7.60 5.99 -10.71
N GLU A 110 -8.78 5.93 -11.32
CA GLU A 110 -10.07 6.16 -10.65
C GLU A 110 -10.72 4.84 -10.20
N ASP A 111 -10.42 3.74 -10.89
CA ASP A 111 -10.88 2.38 -10.57
C ASP A 111 -9.76 1.54 -9.94
N ALA A 112 -10.11 0.81 -8.89
CA ALA A 112 -9.20 -0.11 -8.23
C ALA A 112 -8.88 -1.33 -9.11
N GLU A 113 -9.81 -1.80 -9.94
CA GLU A 113 -9.58 -2.93 -10.85
C GLU A 113 -8.56 -2.59 -11.93
N GLU A 114 -8.64 -1.38 -12.51
CA GLU A 114 -7.65 -0.89 -13.48
C GLU A 114 -6.25 -0.84 -12.86
N LEU A 115 -6.15 -0.36 -11.62
CA LEU A 115 -4.89 -0.34 -10.89
C LEU A 115 -4.39 -1.77 -10.57
N ILE A 116 -5.26 -2.70 -10.22
CA ILE A 116 -4.89 -4.12 -10.01
C ILE A 116 -4.33 -4.73 -11.29
N GLU A 117 -4.98 -4.49 -12.44
CA GLU A 117 -4.46 -4.94 -13.73
C GLU A 117 -3.10 -4.32 -14.06
N PHE A 118 -2.93 -3.03 -13.78
CA PHE A 118 -1.65 -2.35 -13.95
C PHE A 118 -0.54 -2.99 -13.10
N ILE A 119 -0.84 -3.29 -11.82
CA ILE A 119 0.11 -3.99 -10.93
C ILE A 119 0.52 -5.35 -11.53
N LEU A 120 -0.45 -6.15 -12.00
CA LEU A 120 -0.21 -7.46 -12.60
C LEU A 120 0.60 -7.39 -13.90
N LYS A 121 0.37 -6.38 -14.74
CA LYS A 121 1.02 -6.25 -16.06
C LYS A 121 2.40 -5.60 -15.96
N GLY A 122 2.57 -4.60 -15.10
CA GLY A 122 3.83 -3.88 -14.94
C GLY A 122 4.32 -3.12 -16.19
N LYS A 123 3.39 -2.71 -17.05
CA LYS A 123 3.67 -1.99 -18.29
C LYS A 123 2.87 -0.70 -18.30
N LYS A 124 3.55 0.39 -18.66
CA LYS A 124 2.92 1.68 -19.00
C LYS A 124 2.20 1.58 -20.34
#